data_AF-A0A822G5A1-F1
#
_entry.id   AF-A0A822G5A1-F1
#
_cell.length_a   1.000
_cell.length_b   1.000
_cell.length_c   1.000
_cell.angle_alpha   90.00
_cell.angle_beta   90.00
_cell.angle_gamma   90.00
#
_symmetry.space_group_name_H-M   'P 1'
#
loop_
_entity.id
_entity.type
_entity.pdbx_description
1 polymer ?
#
loop_
_entity_poly.entity_id
_entity_poly.type
_entity_poly.pdbx_seq_one_letter_code
_entity_poly.pdbx_strand_id
1 'polypeptide(L)'
;SEALHGLAYSPGVFFGGDLPAATSFPMPINLGATFNMRLVHDIASIISTEARAFNNEGQAGLTFFTPNINIFRDPRWGRGQETPGEDPFLTSQYVYALIQGLQRGDDERYLKIAANCKHFDGYDLENWNGTDRHHFNAKVTDQDLVETYLPSFKTCIQDAQVASIMCSYNSINGIPACAHQFLLETIARESFHLNGFVVSDCGAIGNILYTHHYTLTVEDTVAVALHAGTDLECGVFYLFHLHEALHRKKIVETDIDQALMRTFDVLIRLGWFDPPEQQIYRHLNKNNVDTLEARQLSLISAQESIVLLKNMNNTLPLNMDQLMNKKIALIGPTSDATVTMQGIYHGQAPFLIDPVTGFKNLTTGLKRYIRHGS
;
A
#
# COMPACT_ATOMS: atom_id res chain seq x y z
N SER A 1 6.94 7.23 -0.87
CA SER A 1 7.41 6.22 0.10
C SER A 1 6.46 5.04 0.11
N GLU A 2 6.82 3.89 0.70
CA GLU A 2 5.97 2.69 0.77
C GLU A 2 5.77 2.27 2.23
N ALA A 3 4.55 1.87 2.59
CA ALA A 3 4.18 1.51 3.97
C ALA A 3 3.09 0.43 4.07
N LEU A 4 3.05 -0.51 3.12
CA LEU A 4 1.93 -1.45 2.91
C LEU A 4 1.52 -2.20 4.20
N HIS A 5 2.50 -2.67 4.97
CA HIS A 5 2.31 -3.41 6.21
C HIS A 5 3.43 -3.11 7.22
N GLY A 6 3.89 -1.86 7.23
CA GLY A 6 5.15 -1.42 7.84
C GLY A 6 5.95 -0.59 6.84
N LEU A 7 6.88 0.26 7.30
CA LEU A 7 7.74 0.99 6.39
C LEU A 7 8.52 0.01 5.50
N ALA A 8 8.61 0.33 4.21
CA ALA A 8 9.16 -0.58 3.21
C ALA A 8 10.28 0.05 2.39
N TYR A 9 11.19 -0.78 1.88
CA TYR A 9 12.23 -0.31 0.97
C TYR A 9 11.60 0.38 -0.24
N SER A 10 11.98 1.64 -0.47
CA SER A 10 11.55 2.44 -1.61
C SER A 10 12.54 3.59 -1.81
N PRO A 11 12.52 4.31 -2.95
CA PRO A 11 13.35 5.50 -3.13
C PRO A 11 13.16 6.58 -2.05
N GLY A 12 11.99 6.59 -1.39
CA GLY A 12 11.64 7.54 -0.35
C GLY A 12 11.69 6.99 1.08
N VAL A 13 12.27 5.81 1.32
CA VAL A 13 12.47 5.23 2.67
C VAL A 13 13.84 4.55 2.72
N PHE A 14 14.69 4.96 3.66
CA PHE A 14 16.02 4.40 3.88
C PHE A 14 16.10 3.77 5.28
N PHE A 15 16.69 2.57 5.34
CA PHE A 15 16.98 1.87 6.59
C PHE A 15 18.48 1.90 6.88
N GLY A 16 18.84 2.27 8.10
CA GLY A 16 20.24 2.36 8.57
C GLY A 16 20.40 3.54 9.52
N GLY A 17 21.65 3.86 9.90
CA GLY A 17 21.92 4.96 10.82
C GLY A 17 21.18 4.80 12.15
N ASP A 18 20.45 5.84 12.56
CA ASP A 18 19.68 5.87 13.82
C ASP A 18 18.42 5.00 13.79
N LEU A 19 17.85 4.72 12.61
CA LEU A 19 16.66 3.87 12.42
C LEU A 19 16.98 2.71 11.45
N PRO A 20 17.63 1.63 11.93
CA PRO A 20 18.04 0.51 11.09
C PRO A 20 16.88 -0.42 10.68
N ALA A 21 15.73 -0.36 11.37
CA ALA A 21 14.61 -1.26 11.18
C ALA A 21 13.28 -0.58 11.57
N ALA A 22 12.17 -1.13 11.10
CA ALA A 22 10.81 -0.71 11.44
C ALA A 22 9.92 -1.95 11.64
N THR A 23 8.80 -1.82 12.35
CA THR A 23 7.92 -2.95 12.63
C THR A 23 7.38 -3.55 11.34
N SER A 24 7.47 -4.88 11.20
CA SER A 24 6.89 -5.64 10.08
C SER A 24 5.61 -6.33 10.56
N PHE A 25 4.46 -5.90 10.04
CA PHE A 25 3.16 -6.52 10.32
C PHE A 25 2.87 -7.65 9.31
N PRO A 26 1.85 -8.48 9.54
CA PRO A 26 1.35 -9.40 8.51
C PRO A 26 0.89 -8.67 7.25
N MET A 27 0.96 -9.35 6.10
CA MET A 27 0.47 -8.80 4.83
C MET A 27 -1.03 -8.43 4.91
N PRO A 28 -1.51 -7.47 4.11
CA PRO A 28 -2.92 -7.05 4.13
C PRO A 28 -3.93 -8.21 3.96
N ILE A 29 -3.59 -9.26 3.19
CA ILE A 29 -4.45 -10.44 3.06
C ILE A 29 -4.66 -11.17 4.41
N ASN A 30 -3.64 -11.19 5.26
CA ASN A 30 -3.74 -11.70 6.62
C ASN A 30 -4.57 -10.75 7.48
N LEU A 31 -4.36 -9.45 7.38
CA LEU A 31 -5.12 -8.46 8.14
C LEU A 31 -6.62 -8.48 7.78
N GLY A 32 -6.96 -8.67 6.50
CA GLY A 32 -8.34 -8.88 6.04
C GLY A 32 -8.99 -10.11 6.68
N ALA A 33 -8.24 -11.20 6.84
CA ALA A 33 -8.73 -12.43 7.47
C ALA A 33 -9.05 -12.30 8.98
N THR A 34 -8.61 -11.22 9.64
CA THR A 34 -8.94 -10.96 11.05
C THR A 34 -10.39 -10.49 11.24
N PHE A 35 -11.00 -9.88 10.20
CA PHE A 35 -12.27 -9.14 10.31
C PHE A 35 -12.29 -8.10 11.45
N ASN A 36 -11.12 -7.67 11.93
CA ASN A 36 -10.96 -6.78 13.08
C ASN A 36 -10.48 -5.40 12.61
N MET A 37 -11.42 -4.52 12.28
CA MET A 37 -11.09 -3.18 11.77
C MET A 37 -10.42 -2.29 12.81
N ARG A 38 -10.63 -2.54 14.11
CA ARG A 38 -9.90 -1.82 15.17
C ARG A 38 -8.42 -2.19 15.15
N LEU A 39 -8.11 -3.48 14.99
CA LEU A 39 -6.73 -3.94 14.84
C LEU A 39 -6.05 -3.32 13.61
N VAL A 40 -6.75 -3.23 12.48
CA VAL A 40 -6.23 -2.57 11.26
C VAL A 40 -5.92 -1.10 11.51
N HIS A 41 -6.81 -0.37 12.18
CA HIS A 41 -6.59 1.02 12.58
C HIS A 41 -5.37 1.18 13.50
N ASP A 42 -5.25 0.32 14.51
CA ASP A 42 -4.18 0.41 15.50
C ASP A 42 -2.81 0.12 14.85
N ILE A 43 -2.75 -0.84 13.91
CA ILE A 43 -1.55 -1.11 13.10
C ILE A 43 -1.18 0.12 12.26
N ALA A 44 -2.16 0.70 11.55
CA ALA A 44 -1.95 1.90 10.75
C ALA A 44 -1.44 3.09 11.59
N SER A 45 -1.93 3.25 12.83
CA SER A 45 -1.46 4.28 13.76
C SER A 45 0.00 4.09 14.16
N ILE A 46 0.45 2.84 14.33
CA ILE A 46 1.87 2.53 14.55
C ILE A 46 2.69 2.84 13.30
N ILE A 47 2.25 2.38 12.13
CA ILE A 47 2.94 2.65 10.86
C ILE A 47 3.12 4.16 10.64
N SER A 48 2.08 4.98 10.86
CA SER A 48 2.18 6.43 10.72
C SER A 48 3.08 7.09 11.77
N THR A 49 3.16 6.52 12.97
CA THR A 49 4.08 6.97 14.02
C THR A 49 5.53 6.70 13.63
N GLU A 50 5.83 5.48 13.20
CA GLU A 50 7.17 5.10 12.74
C GLU A 50 7.55 5.91 11.50
N ALA A 51 6.62 6.15 10.57
CA ALA A 51 6.83 6.96 9.38
C ALA A 51 7.26 8.39 9.73
N ARG A 52 6.65 9.00 10.76
CA ARG A 52 7.04 10.32 11.25
C ARG A 52 8.39 10.32 11.94
N ALA A 53 8.73 9.30 12.73
CA ALA A 53 10.06 9.17 13.29
C ALA A 53 11.12 9.06 12.17
N PHE A 54 10.90 8.22 11.16
CA PHE A 54 11.79 8.12 10.00
C PHE A 54 11.90 9.45 9.25
N ASN A 55 10.79 10.17 9.04
CA ASN A 55 10.83 11.46 8.38
C ASN A 55 11.64 12.51 9.16
N ASN A 56 11.50 12.56 10.48
CA ASN A 56 12.22 13.52 11.32
C ASN A 56 13.75 13.28 11.30
N GLU A 57 14.18 12.04 11.06
CA GLU A 57 15.59 11.67 10.86
C GLU A 57 16.04 11.79 9.39
N GLY A 58 15.20 12.32 8.49
CA GLY A 58 15.50 12.43 7.06
C GLY A 58 15.52 11.09 6.32
N GLN A 59 14.96 10.05 6.92
CA GLN A 59 14.97 8.67 6.40
C GLN A 59 13.69 8.26 5.67
N ALA A 60 12.67 9.11 5.66
CA ALA A 60 11.46 8.91 4.86
C ALA A 60 10.82 10.23 4.39
N GLY A 61 10.03 10.16 3.32
CA GLY A 61 9.03 11.19 2.99
C GLY A 61 7.77 11.10 3.87
N LEU A 62 6.76 11.91 3.56
CA LEU A 62 5.46 11.92 4.26
C LEU A 62 4.26 11.50 3.42
N THR A 63 4.48 11.20 2.14
CA THR A 63 3.47 10.63 1.24
C THR A 63 3.81 9.16 0.98
N PHE A 64 2.88 8.28 1.32
CA PHE A 64 3.05 6.83 1.22
C PHE A 64 2.07 6.23 0.23
N PHE A 65 2.58 5.46 -0.73
CA PHE A 65 1.81 4.73 -1.76
C PHE A 65 1.12 3.51 -1.14
N THR A 66 0.19 3.75 -0.22
CA THR A 66 -0.47 2.74 0.59
C THR A 66 -1.83 3.29 1.01
N PRO A 67 -2.91 2.47 1.01
CA PRO A 67 -2.96 1.02 0.74
C PRO A 67 -3.19 0.60 -0.72
N ASN A 68 -2.88 -0.67 -1.01
CA ASN A 68 -3.45 -1.38 -2.15
C ASN A 68 -4.86 -1.88 -1.78
N ILE A 69 -5.88 -1.40 -2.49
CA ILE A 69 -7.31 -1.66 -2.21
C ILE A 69 -8.06 -2.19 -3.43
N ASN A 70 -7.32 -2.68 -4.41
CA ASN A 70 -7.90 -3.41 -5.52
C ASN A 70 -8.51 -4.73 -5.01
N ILE A 71 -9.49 -5.23 -5.74
CA ILE A 71 -10.16 -6.49 -5.43
C ILE A 71 -9.29 -7.66 -5.90
N PHE A 72 -9.02 -8.63 -5.02
CA PHE A 72 -8.34 -9.87 -5.39
C PHE A 72 -9.26 -10.83 -6.17
N ARG A 73 -9.76 -10.35 -7.31
CA ARG A 73 -10.77 -11.03 -8.12
C ARG A 73 -10.25 -12.33 -8.72
N ASP A 74 -9.05 -12.31 -9.27
CA ASP A 74 -8.43 -13.49 -9.87
C ASP A 74 -7.39 -14.06 -8.91
N PRO A 75 -7.56 -15.31 -8.41
CA PRO A 75 -6.69 -15.88 -7.39
C PRO A 75 -5.24 -16.11 -7.87
N ARG A 76 -4.96 -15.93 -9.16
CA ARG A 76 -3.62 -16.05 -9.74
C ARG A 76 -2.83 -14.74 -9.68
N TRP A 77 -3.47 -13.63 -9.32
CA TRP A 77 -2.82 -12.33 -9.30
C TRP A 77 -1.69 -12.28 -8.26
N GLY A 78 -0.46 -12.07 -8.73
CA GLY A 78 0.74 -12.10 -7.88
C GLY A 78 0.79 -11.04 -6.78
N ARG A 79 -0.04 -9.99 -6.88
CA ARG A 79 -0.15 -8.91 -5.89
C ARG A 79 -1.44 -8.97 -5.06
N GLY A 80 -2.26 -10.03 -5.21
CA GLY A 80 -3.46 -10.21 -4.39
C GLY A 80 -3.15 -10.29 -2.88
N GLN A 81 -1.96 -10.74 -2.51
CA GLN A 81 -1.45 -10.72 -1.12
C GLN A 81 -1.39 -9.31 -0.50
N GLU A 82 -1.31 -8.26 -1.31
CA GLU A 82 -1.27 -6.86 -0.88
C GLU A 82 -2.66 -6.29 -0.55
N THR A 83 -3.72 -7.06 -0.81
CA THR A 83 -5.12 -6.62 -0.68
C THR A 83 -5.79 -7.31 0.51
N PRO A 84 -6.87 -6.77 1.07
CA PRO A 84 -7.63 -7.44 2.13
C PRO A 84 -8.58 -8.55 1.62
N GLY A 85 -8.51 -8.93 0.33
CA GLY A 85 -9.27 -10.04 -0.25
C GLY A 85 -10.09 -9.67 -1.48
N GLU A 86 -11.09 -10.51 -1.78
CA GLU A 86 -11.91 -10.43 -2.99
C GLU A 86 -13.26 -9.69 -2.80
N ASP A 87 -13.59 -9.29 -1.58
CA ASP A 87 -14.89 -8.71 -1.26
C ASP A 87 -14.83 -7.17 -1.19
N PRO A 88 -15.62 -6.44 -2.01
CA PRO A 88 -15.63 -4.98 -1.99
C PRO A 88 -16.07 -4.38 -0.66
N PHE A 89 -16.96 -5.05 0.09
CA PHE A 89 -17.45 -4.55 1.37
C PHE A 89 -16.37 -4.64 2.46
N LEU A 90 -15.73 -5.79 2.63
CA LEU A 90 -14.60 -5.99 3.54
C LEU A 90 -13.46 -5.04 3.19
N THR A 91 -13.15 -4.88 1.91
CA THR A 91 -12.12 -3.96 1.42
C THR A 91 -12.45 -2.51 1.79
N SER A 92 -13.72 -2.11 1.68
CA SER A 92 -14.21 -0.79 2.10
C SER A 92 -14.06 -0.57 3.61
N GLN A 93 -14.40 -1.56 4.43
CA GLN A 93 -14.20 -1.47 5.88
C GLN A 93 -12.71 -1.38 6.26
N TYR A 94 -11.88 -2.19 5.60
CA TYR A 94 -10.43 -2.21 5.78
C TYR A 94 -9.81 -0.86 5.45
N VAL A 95 -10.11 -0.30 4.27
CA VAL A 95 -9.52 0.97 3.84
C VAL A 95 -9.94 2.13 4.74
N TYR A 96 -11.20 2.17 5.19
CA TYR A 96 -11.64 3.21 6.12
C TYR A 96 -10.79 3.20 7.39
N ALA A 97 -10.68 2.04 8.04
CA ALA A 97 -9.92 1.89 9.28
C ALA A 97 -8.43 2.21 9.10
N LEU A 98 -7.83 1.72 8.01
CA LEU A 98 -6.42 1.94 7.72
C LEU A 98 -6.13 3.42 7.46
N ILE A 99 -6.91 4.08 6.60
CA ILE A 99 -6.71 5.50 6.28
C ILE A 99 -6.90 6.38 7.52
N GLN A 100 -7.85 6.07 8.41
CA GLN A 100 -7.98 6.79 9.68
C GLN A 100 -6.71 6.67 10.52
N GLY A 101 -6.15 5.46 10.69
CA GLY A 101 -4.92 5.28 11.48
C GLY A 101 -3.67 5.86 10.82
N LEU A 102 -3.62 5.92 9.48
CA LEU A 102 -2.49 6.50 8.76
C LEU A 102 -2.53 8.04 8.84
N GLN A 103 -3.68 8.65 8.57
CA GLN A 103 -3.75 10.10 8.34
C GLN A 103 -4.17 10.91 9.57
N ARG A 104 -4.85 10.31 10.54
CA ARG A 104 -5.33 11.00 11.76
C ARG A 104 -4.40 10.69 12.93
N GLY A 105 -4.55 11.50 13.98
CA GLY A 105 -3.86 11.29 15.26
C GLY A 105 -4.15 12.42 16.21
N ASP A 106 -3.26 12.63 17.18
CA ASP A 106 -3.54 13.51 18.33
C ASP A 106 -3.61 15.01 18.02
N ASP A 107 -3.20 15.45 16.82
CA ASP A 107 -3.27 16.86 16.39
C ASP A 107 -4.04 16.96 15.08
N GLU A 108 -5.32 17.29 15.20
CA GLU A 108 -6.25 17.39 14.07
C GLU A 108 -5.94 18.52 13.09
N ARG A 109 -5.03 19.45 13.45
CA ARG A 109 -4.59 20.51 12.53
C ARG A 109 -3.80 19.96 11.35
N TYR A 110 -3.15 18.80 11.53
CA TYR A 110 -2.26 18.22 10.55
C TYR A 110 -2.69 16.80 10.16
N LEU A 111 -2.44 16.44 8.90
CA LEU A 111 -2.32 15.05 8.52
C LEU A 111 -1.08 14.47 9.22
N LYS A 112 -1.24 13.29 9.83
CA LYS A 112 -0.11 12.57 10.43
C LYS A 112 0.85 12.11 9.33
N ILE A 113 0.37 11.33 8.37
CA ILE A 113 1.00 11.13 7.06
C ILE A 113 -0.05 11.24 5.94
N ALA A 114 0.38 11.42 4.69
CA ALA A 114 -0.50 11.41 3.54
C ALA A 114 -0.54 9.99 2.94
N ALA A 115 -1.69 9.33 3.06
CA ALA A 115 -1.92 8.03 2.45
C ALA A 115 -2.30 8.19 0.97
N ASN A 116 -2.20 7.09 0.22
CA ASN A 116 -2.50 7.05 -1.20
C ASN A 116 -3.15 5.71 -1.57
N CYS A 117 -4.45 5.75 -1.88
CA CYS A 117 -5.16 4.54 -2.30
C CYS A 117 -4.81 4.18 -3.73
N LYS A 118 -4.39 2.92 -3.93
CA LYS A 118 -3.93 2.39 -5.20
C LYS A 118 -4.58 1.04 -5.54
N HIS A 119 -4.73 0.68 -6.80
CA HIS A 119 -4.38 1.42 -8.03
C HIS A 119 -5.67 1.68 -8.81
N PHE A 120 -6.02 2.94 -9.01
CA PHE A 120 -7.30 3.40 -9.55
C PHE A 120 -7.26 3.43 -11.09
N ASP A 121 -7.96 2.55 -11.82
CA ASP A 121 -8.79 1.44 -11.34
C ASP A 121 -8.74 0.24 -12.31
N GLY A 122 -9.43 -0.85 -11.98
CA GLY A 122 -9.51 -2.06 -12.82
C GLY A 122 -8.20 -2.85 -12.91
N TYR A 123 -7.28 -2.62 -11.96
CA TYR A 123 -5.99 -3.30 -11.88
C TYR A 123 -6.05 -4.52 -10.97
N ASP A 124 -5.99 -5.71 -11.55
CA ASP A 124 -6.00 -6.99 -10.81
C ASP A 124 -5.18 -8.09 -11.51
N LEU A 125 -4.20 -7.71 -12.34
CA LEU A 125 -3.40 -8.65 -13.14
C LEU A 125 -1.96 -8.15 -13.32
N GLU A 126 -0.98 -9.02 -13.03
CA GLU A 126 0.45 -8.70 -13.25
C GLU A 126 0.90 -9.07 -14.65
N ASN A 127 0.84 -10.36 -14.97
CA ASN A 127 1.22 -10.92 -16.25
C ASN A 127 0.55 -12.28 -16.39
N TRP A 128 -0.37 -12.40 -17.33
CA TRP A 128 -1.07 -13.65 -17.59
C TRP A 128 -1.38 -13.79 -19.08
N ASN A 129 -1.13 -15.00 -19.60
CA ASN A 129 -1.40 -15.37 -20.99
C ASN A 129 -0.82 -14.38 -22.03
N GLY A 130 0.42 -13.92 -21.79
CA GLY A 130 1.14 -13.02 -22.70
C GLY A 130 0.71 -11.54 -22.63
N THR A 131 -0.17 -11.18 -21.70
CA THR A 131 -0.54 -9.79 -21.42
C THR A 131 -0.03 -9.40 -20.05
N ASP A 132 0.87 -8.44 -19.98
CA ASP A 132 1.31 -7.82 -18.73
C ASP A 132 0.47 -6.59 -18.37
N ARG A 133 0.62 -6.12 -17.13
CA ARG A 133 -0.06 -4.94 -16.58
C ARG A 133 0.12 -3.65 -17.39
N HIS A 134 1.22 -3.51 -18.12
CA HIS A 134 1.51 -2.31 -18.92
C HIS A 134 0.79 -2.32 -20.27
N HIS A 135 0.34 -3.48 -20.74
CA HIS A 135 -0.44 -3.67 -21.97
C HIS A 135 -1.90 -4.06 -21.70
N PHE A 136 -2.25 -4.31 -20.43
CA PHE A 136 -3.57 -4.78 -20.05
C PHE A 136 -4.65 -3.72 -20.34
N ASN A 137 -5.73 -4.16 -20.99
CA ASN A 137 -6.93 -3.37 -21.24
C ASN A 137 -8.12 -4.09 -20.59
N ALA A 138 -8.43 -3.68 -19.35
CA ALA A 138 -9.55 -4.22 -18.59
C ALA A 138 -10.86 -3.92 -19.32
N LYS A 139 -11.70 -4.95 -19.48
CA LYS A 139 -13.07 -4.82 -19.99
C LYS A 139 -14.01 -4.88 -18.81
N VAL A 140 -14.51 -3.72 -18.41
CA VAL A 140 -15.31 -3.54 -17.20
C VAL A 140 -16.65 -2.94 -17.60
N THR A 141 -17.75 -3.60 -17.25
CA THR A 141 -19.08 -3.02 -17.49
C THR A 141 -19.32 -1.87 -16.51
N ASP A 142 -20.21 -0.92 -16.83
CA ASP A 142 -20.58 0.13 -15.88
C ASP A 142 -21.13 -0.44 -14.57
N GLN A 143 -21.81 -1.60 -14.66
CA GLN A 143 -22.29 -2.33 -13.49
C GLN A 143 -21.14 -2.83 -12.63
N ASP A 144 -20.18 -3.57 -13.20
CA ASP A 144 -19.03 -4.09 -12.44
C ASP A 144 -18.16 -2.95 -11.89
N LEU A 145 -18.04 -1.85 -12.65
CA LEU A 145 -17.32 -0.67 -12.20
C LEU A 145 -17.93 -0.15 -10.89
N VAL A 146 -19.25 0.02 -10.85
CA VAL A 146 -19.95 0.55 -9.67
C VAL A 146 -20.07 -0.47 -8.53
N GLU A 147 -20.34 -1.74 -8.84
CA GLU A 147 -20.62 -2.79 -7.85
C GLU A 147 -19.35 -3.44 -7.27
N THR A 148 -18.24 -3.47 -8.03
CA THR A 148 -17.03 -4.21 -7.64
C THR A 148 -15.81 -3.32 -7.49
N TYR A 149 -15.48 -2.49 -8.49
CA TYR A 149 -14.18 -1.81 -8.54
C TYR A 149 -14.18 -0.47 -7.78
N LEU A 150 -15.24 0.34 -7.90
CA LEU A 150 -15.35 1.64 -7.24
C LEU A 150 -15.68 1.63 -5.73
N PRO A 151 -16.36 0.64 -5.11
CA PRO A 151 -16.79 0.74 -3.70
C PRO A 151 -15.66 1.06 -2.70
N SER A 152 -14.50 0.40 -2.84
CA SER A 152 -13.37 0.64 -1.95
C SER A 152 -12.74 2.01 -2.18
N PHE A 153 -12.63 2.47 -3.42
CA PHE A 153 -12.16 3.82 -3.75
C PHE A 153 -13.13 4.90 -3.31
N LYS A 154 -14.44 4.69 -3.43
CA LYS A 154 -15.46 5.59 -2.88
C LYS A 154 -15.27 5.76 -1.38
N THR A 155 -15.14 4.66 -0.65
CA THR A 155 -14.89 4.70 0.79
C THR A 155 -13.57 5.40 1.11
N CYS A 156 -12.51 5.11 0.35
CA CYS A 156 -11.21 5.74 0.56
C CYS A 156 -11.23 7.26 0.35
N ILE A 157 -11.88 7.73 -0.72
CA ILE A 157 -11.89 9.13 -1.11
C ILE A 157 -12.94 9.92 -0.31
N GLN A 158 -14.18 9.44 -0.32
CA GLN A 158 -15.31 10.18 0.22
C GLN A 158 -15.38 10.08 1.76
N ASP A 159 -15.31 8.86 2.27
CA ASP A 159 -15.61 8.60 3.69
C ASP A 159 -14.34 8.70 4.54
N ALA A 160 -13.22 8.16 4.05
CA ALA A 160 -11.94 8.18 4.76
C ALA A 160 -11.10 9.44 4.47
N GLN A 161 -11.44 10.16 3.39
CA GLN A 161 -10.79 11.41 2.97
C GLN A 161 -9.27 11.28 2.76
N VAL A 162 -8.88 10.28 1.96
CA VAL A 162 -7.47 10.07 1.59
C VAL A 162 -6.87 11.33 0.94
N ALA A 163 -5.61 11.61 1.24
CA ALA A 163 -4.89 12.76 0.72
C ALA A 163 -4.47 12.60 -0.74
N SER A 164 -4.46 11.37 -1.27
CA SER A 164 -4.05 11.09 -2.64
C SER A 164 -4.61 9.75 -3.15
N ILE A 165 -4.67 9.60 -4.47
CA ILE A 165 -4.90 8.30 -5.13
C ILE A 165 -3.84 8.07 -6.20
N MET A 166 -3.58 6.81 -6.54
CA MET A 166 -2.66 6.46 -7.62
C MET A 166 -3.43 5.90 -8.82
N CYS A 167 -3.26 6.50 -10.00
CA CYS A 167 -3.81 5.94 -11.23
C CYS A 167 -2.98 4.74 -11.72
N SER A 168 -3.65 3.68 -12.19
CA SER A 168 -3.02 2.40 -12.53
C SER A 168 -2.29 2.40 -13.89
N TYR A 169 -1.55 1.31 -14.15
CA TYR A 169 -0.87 1.09 -15.43
C TYR A 169 -1.82 0.79 -16.60
N ASN A 170 -2.90 0.06 -16.34
CA ASN A 170 -3.74 -0.52 -17.38
C ASN A 170 -4.65 0.52 -18.05
N SER A 171 -5.20 0.13 -19.20
CA SER A 171 -6.37 0.79 -19.76
C SER A 171 -7.65 0.18 -19.19
N ILE A 172 -8.72 0.96 -19.11
CA ILE A 172 -10.08 0.52 -18.83
C ILE A 172 -10.92 0.87 -20.05
N ASN A 173 -11.55 -0.13 -20.67
CA ASN A 173 -12.37 0.04 -21.87
C ASN A 173 -11.68 0.84 -23.00
N GLY A 174 -10.35 0.74 -23.11
CA GLY A 174 -9.55 1.40 -24.15
C GLY A 174 -8.92 2.74 -23.75
N ILE A 175 -9.14 3.24 -22.53
CA ILE A 175 -8.54 4.50 -22.06
C ILE A 175 -7.55 4.20 -20.93
N PRO A 176 -6.27 4.59 -21.03
CA PRO A 176 -5.28 4.45 -19.95
C PRO A 176 -5.75 5.15 -18.67
N ALA A 177 -5.62 4.50 -17.51
CA ALA A 177 -6.16 5.01 -16.25
C ALA A 177 -5.64 6.41 -15.90
N CYS A 178 -4.34 6.68 -16.09
CA CYS A 178 -3.73 8.00 -15.88
C CYS A 178 -4.10 9.07 -16.92
N ALA A 179 -4.83 8.72 -17.98
CA ALA A 179 -5.41 9.64 -18.96
C ALA A 179 -6.96 9.60 -18.93
N HIS A 180 -7.57 8.95 -17.93
CA HIS A 180 -8.99 8.66 -17.91
C HIS A 180 -9.77 9.76 -17.17
N GLN A 181 -10.05 10.87 -17.85
CA GLN A 181 -10.71 12.04 -17.26
C GLN A 181 -12.02 11.72 -16.52
N PHE A 182 -12.85 10.81 -17.04
CA PHE A 182 -14.07 10.38 -16.34
C PHE A 182 -13.80 9.70 -14.99
N LEU A 183 -12.72 8.91 -14.86
CA LEU A 183 -12.38 8.29 -13.59
C LEU A 183 -11.79 9.35 -12.63
N LEU A 184 -10.81 10.12 -13.10
CA LEU A 184 -10.01 10.97 -12.22
C LEU A 184 -10.71 12.29 -11.85
N GLU A 185 -11.38 12.94 -12.80
CA GLU A 185 -12.11 14.19 -12.53
C GLU A 185 -13.57 13.90 -12.18
N THR A 186 -14.34 13.23 -13.05
CA THR A 186 -15.79 13.04 -12.80
C THR A 186 -16.08 12.13 -11.61
N ILE A 187 -15.43 10.97 -11.50
CA ILE A 187 -15.69 10.04 -10.39
C ILE A 187 -14.91 10.46 -9.14
N ALA A 188 -13.58 10.45 -9.18
CA ALA A 188 -12.79 10.66 -7.98
C ALA A 188 -12.95 12.07 -7.42
N ARG A 189 -12.87 13.11 -8.26
CA ARG A 189 -12.86 14.50 -7.79
C ARG A 189 -14.24 15.11 -7.61
N GLU A 190 -15.11 14.99 -8.61
CA GLU A 190 -16.45 15.60 -8.57
C GLU A 190 -17.43 14.76 -7.75
N SER A 191 -17.49 13.45 -7.99
CA SER A 191 -18.48 12.57 -7.35
C SER A 191 -18.08 12.09 -5.96
N PHE A 192 -16.81 11.71 -5.77
CA PHE A 192 -16.30 11.22 -4.48
C PHE A 192 -15.60 12.32 -3.66
N HIS A 193 -15.45 13.53 -4.21
CA HIS A 193 -14.92 14.71 -3.53
C HIS A 193 -13.44 14.58 -3.11
N LEU A 194 -12.58 14.03 -3.97
CA LEU A 194 -11.13 13.98 -3.73
C LEU A 194 -10.55 15.37 -3.43
N ASN A 195 -10.18 15.56 -2.16
CA ASN A 195 -9.49 16.75 -1.67
C ASN A 195 -8.00 16.44 -1.48
N GLY A 196 -7.31 16.29 -2.61
CA GLY A 196 -5.93 15.85 -2.70
C GLY A 196 -5.45 15.78 -4.14
N PHE A 197 -4.37 15.06 -4.37
CA PHE A 197 -3.75 14.93 -5.70
C PHE A 197 -3.73 13.49 -6.20
N VAL A 198 -3.70 13.33 -7.52
CA VAL A 198 -3.49 12.05 -8.19
C VAL A 198 -2.01 11.91 -8.55
N VAL A 199 -1.43 10.75 -8.25
CA VAL A 199 -0.09 10.37 -8.72
C VAL A 199 -0.17 9.23 -9.71
N SER A 200 0.72 9.17 -10.68
CA SER A 200 0.84 7.98 -11.53
C SER A 200 1.46 6.80 -10.79
N ASP A 201 1.08 5.58 -11.15
CA ASP A 201 1.95 4.44 -10.89
C ASP A 201 3.29 4.63 -11.66
N CYS A 202 4.33 3.94 -11.22
CA CYS A 202 5.70 4.24 -11.60
C CYS A 202 5.97 3.89 -13.07
N GLY A 203 5.99 4.92 -13.93
CA GLY A 203 6.10 4.81 -15.39
C GLY A 203 4.77 4.78 -16.15
N ALA A 204 3.61 4.85 -15.47
CA ALA A 204 2.30 4.73 -16.11
C ALA A 204 2.00 5.81 -17.15
N ILE A 205 2.54 7.03 -16.98
CA ILE A 205 2.42 8.10 -17.98
C ILE A 205 3.11 7.72 -19.28
N GLY A 206 4.32 7.12 -19.20
CA GLY A 206 5.01 6.61 -20.39
C GLY A 206 4.25 5.47 -21.08
N ASN A 207 3.52 4.65 -20.33
CA ASN A 207 2.72 3.56 -20.90
C ASN A 207 1.60 4.07 -21.82
N ILE A 208 1.04 5.25 -21.58
CA ILE A 208 0.02 5.88 -22.46
C ILE A 208 0.52 5.91 -23.91
N LEU A 209 1.78 6.29 -24.12
CA LEU A 209 2.41 6.39 -25.43
C LEU A 209 3.00 5.05 -25.91
N TYR A 210 3.84 4.45 -25.09
CA TYR A 210 4.76 3.40 -25.54
C TYR A 210 4.14 2.01 -25.58
N THR A 211 3.13 1.73 -24.75
CA THR A 211 2.53 0.38 -24.66
C THR A 211 1.05 0.40 -25.02
N HIS A 212 0.29 1.40 -24.59
CA HIS A 212 -1.12 1.54 -24.95
C HIS A 212 -1.34 2.21 -26.30
N HIS A 213 -0.34 2.94 -26.82
CA HIS A 213 -0.44 3.70 -28.08
C HIS A 213 -1.68 4.60 -28.16
N TYR A 214 -2.07 5.16 -27.01
CA TYR A 214 -3.26 6.01 -26.89
C TYR A 214 -3.03 7.40 -27.48
N THR A 215 -1.79 7.89 -27.39
CA THR A 215 -1.32 9.14 -27.99
C THR A 215 -0.26 8.86 -29.04
N LEU A 216 -0.01 9.83 -29.93
CA LEU A 216 0.99 9.72 -30.99
C LEU A 216 2.30 10.46 -30.68
N THR A 217 2.28 11.39 -29.73
CA THR A 217 3.43 12.25 -29.41
C THR A 217 3.66 12.35 -27.90
N VAL A 218 4.89 12.68 -27.51
CA VAL A 218 5.25 12.87 -26.10
C VAL A 218 4.48 14.04 -25.49
N GLU A 219 4.26 15.11 -26.24
CA GLU A 219 3.58 16.31 -25.76
C GLU A 219 2.07 16.10 -25.62
N ASP A 220 1.44 15.34 -26.54
CA ASP A 220 0.05 14.92 -26.38
C ASP A 220 -0.11 14.02 -25.15
N THR A 221 0.91 13.19 -24.85
CA THR A 221 0.90 12.30 -23.67
C THR A 221 0.92 13.10 -22.37
N VAL A 222 1.77 14.12 -22.28
CA VAL A 222 1.76 15.06 -21.15
C VAL A 222 0.40 15.72 -21.02
N ALA A 223 -0.15 16.25 -22.12
CA ALA A 223 -1.41 16.96 -22.11
C ALA A 223 -2.58 16.08 -21.64
N VAL A 224 -2.76 14.89 -22.23
CA VAL A 224 -3.88 14.02 -21.85
C VAL A 224 -3.79 13.55 -20.40
N ALA A 225 -2.59 13.31 -19.86
CA ALA A 225 -2.44 12.89 -18.47
C ALA A 225 -2.73 14.04 -17.50
N LEU A 226 -2.19 15.24 -17.78
CA LEU A 226 -2.36 16.41 -16.93
C LEU A 226 -3.80 16.91 -16.96
N HIS A 227 -4.42 17.01 -18.15
CA HIS A 227 -5.81 17.41 -18.32
C HIS A 227 -6.81 16.39 -17.78
N ALA A 228 -6.44 15.10 -17.75
CA ALA A 228 -7.23 14.08 -17.08
C ALA A 228 -7.14 14.18 -15.55
N GLY A 229 -6.19 14.94 -15.00
CA GLY A 229 -6.06 15.14 -13.55
C GLY A 229 -4.93 14.35 -12.88
N THR A 230 -3.99 13.75 -13.64
CA THR A 230 -2.77 13.15 -13.08
C THR A 230 -1.78 14.26 -12.72
N ASP A 231 -1.83 14.68 -11.47
CA ASP A 231 -1.12 15.85 -10.93
C ASP A 231 0.40 15.61 -10.76
N LEU A 232 0.79 14.40 -10.35
CA LEU A 232 2.19 14.04 -10.07
C LEU A 232 2.57 12.75 -10.80
N GLU A 233 3.82 12.65 -11.23
CA GLU A 233 4.35 11.42 -11.84
C GLU A 233 5.24 10.67 -10.85
N CYS A 234 5.03 9.36 -10.68
CA CYS A 234 6.11 8.47 -10.29
C CYS A 234 6.91 8.11 -11.54
N GLY A 235 8.02 8.80 -11.79
CA GLY A 235 8.78 8.61 -13.02
C GLY A 235 9.55 9.85 -13.43
N VAL A 236 9.79 9.99 -14.73
CA VAL A 236 10.62 11.05 -15.31
C VAL A 236 10.04 11.62 -16.61
N PHE A 237 8.87 11.14 -17.07
CA PHE A 237 8.20 11.58 -18.28
C PHE A 237 7.80 13.06 -18.21
N TYR A 238 7.11 13.49 -17.15
CA TYR A 238 6.80 14.90 -16.88
C TYR A 238 8.08 15.71 -16.73
N LEU A 239 9.07 15.21 -15.98
CA LEU A 239 10.35 15.88 -15.77
C LEU A 239 11.03 16.23 -17.10
N PHE A 240 10.98 15.34 -18.09
CA PHE A 240 11.62 15.55 -19.39
C PHE A 240 10.74 16.23 -20.44
N HIS A 241 9.42 16.19 -20.32
CA HIS A 241 8.52 16.57 -21.42
C HIS A 241 7.54 17.71 -21.11
N LEU A 242 7.37 18.14 -19.84
CA LEU A 242 6.47 19.26 -19.50
C LEU A 242 6.85 20.56 -20.23
N HIS A 243 8.15 20.88 -20.30
CA HIS A 243 8.62 22.11 -20.94
C HIS A 243 8.27 22.15 -22.43
N GLU A 244 8.49 21.05 -23.16
CA GLU A 244 8.18 20.99 -24.59
C GLU A 244 6.67 21.01 -24.84
N ALA A 245 5.88 20.35 -23.99
CA ALA A 245 4.42 20.39 -24.07
C ALA A 245 3.88 21.81 -23.91
N LEU A 246 4.44 22.60 -22.99
CA LEU A 246 4.10 24.00 -22.80
C LEU A 246 4.53 24.86 -24.00
N HIS A 247 5.77 24.68 -24.47
CA HIS A 247 6.31 25.41 -25.63
C HIS A 247 5.47 25.16 -26.91
N ARG A 248 5.02 23.92 -27.11
CA ARG A 248 4.12 23.53 -28.22
C ARG A 248 2.65 23.87 -27.98
N LYS A 249 2.31 24.50 -26.85
CA LYS A 249 0.94 24.89 -26.47
C LYS A 249 -0.03 23.70 -26.39
N LYS A 250 0.49 22.54 -26.01
CA LYS A 250 -0.32 21.35 -25.70
C LYS A 250 -0.93 21.43 -24.29
N ILE A 251 -0.21 22.10 -23.39
CA ILE A 251 -0.68 22.52 -22.07
C ILE A 251 -0.46 24.02 -21.90
N VAL A 252 -1.06 24.60 -20.86
CA VAL A 252 -0.84 25.99 -20.43
C VAL A 252 -0.29 26.03 -19.00
N GLU A 253 0.29 27.16 -18.58
CA GLU A 253 0.88 27.31 -17.24
C GLU A 253 -0.11 26.99 -16.13
N THR A 254 -1.39 27.36 -16.30
CA THR A 254 -2.44 27.08 -15.31
C THR A 254 -2.70 25.59 -15.10
N ASP A 255 -2.40 24.73 -16.08
CA ASP A 255 -2.52 23.28 -15.92
C ASP A 255 -1.46 22.77 -14.92
N ILE A 256 -0.26 23.35 -14.98
CA ILE A 256 0.85 23.05 -14.06
C ILE A 256 0.57 23.64 -12.68
N ASP A 257 0.11 24.89 -12.62
CA ASP A 257 -0.24 25.54 -11.36
C ASP A 257 -1.30 24.75 -10.59
N GLN A 258 -2.29 24.19 -11.29
CA GLN A 258 -3.31 23.37 -10.64
C GLN A 258 -2.75 22.10 -10.00
N ALA A 259 -1.89 21.37 -10.72
CA ALA A 259 -1.20 20.20 -10.19
C ALA A 259 -0.30 20.54 -9.00
N LEU A 260 0.42 21.67 -9.07
CA LEU A 260 1.25 22.17 -7.98
C LEU A 260 0.40 22.58 -6.76
N MET A 261 -0.71 23.28 -6.95
CA MET A 261 -1.59 23.67 -5.85
C MET A 261 -2.14 22.43 -5.11
N ARG A 262 -2.58 21.40 -5.84
CA ARG A 262 -3.10 20.15 -5.25
C ARG A 262 -2.02 19.39 -4.46
N THR A 263 -0.80 19.33 -4.97
CA THR A 263 0.31 18.64 -4.30
C THR A 263 0.83 19.43 -3.09
N PHE A 264 0.99 20.75 -3.21
CA PHE A 264 1.44 21.61 -2.12
C PHE A 264 0.38 21.78 -1.03
N ASP A 265 -0.92 21.76 -1.34
CA ASP A 265 -1.99 21.74 -0.33
C ASP A 265 -1.79 20.57 0.65
N VAL A 266 -1.50 19.38 0.13
CA VAL A 266 -1.22 18.21 0.98
C VAL A 266 0.04 18.40 1.81
N LEU A 267 1.11 19.01 1.28
CA LEU A 267 2.31 19.34 2.04
C LEU A 267 2.05 20.36 3.16
N ILE A 268 1.22 21.37 2.90
CA ILE A 268 0.77 22.34 3.91
C ILE A 268 -0.01 21.61 5.01
N ARG A 269 -0.97 20.75 4.65
CA ARG A 269 -1.74 19.94 5.60
C ARG A 269 -0.89 18.96 6.40
N LEU A 270 0.28 18.57 5.90
CA LEU A 270 1.27 17.76 6.65
C LEU A 270 2.12 18.56 7.65
N GLY A 271 1.97 19.89 7.68
CA GLY A 271 2.79 20.79 8.48
C GLY A 271 4.22 20.94 7.94
N TRP A 272 4.45 20.64 6.65
CA TRP A 272 5.80 20.61 6.08
C TRP A 272 6.55 21.94 6.21
N PHE A 273 5.83 23.05 6.09
CA PHE A 273 6.36 24.41 6.10
C PHE A 273 6.25 25.12 7.46
N ASP A 274 5.61 24.49 8.43
CA ASP A 274 5.40 25.08 9.76
C ASP A 274 6.61 24.83 10.68
N PRO A 275 6.81 25.64 11.73
CA PRO A 275 7.91 25.46 12.67
C PRO A 275 7.82 24.10 13.41
N PRO A 276 8.90 23.30 13.46
CA PRO A 276 8.87 21.97 14.09
C PRO A 276 8.44 21.97 15.56
N GLU A 277 8.81 23.00 16.32
CA GLU A 277 8.50 23.13 17.75
C GLU A 277 7.01 23.33 18.07
N GLN A 278 6.17 23.59 17.07
CA GLN A 278 4.73 23.77 17.21
C GLN A 278 3.93 22.53 16.77
N GLN A 279 4.62 21.47 16.34
CA GLN A 279 4.03 20.28 15.71
C GLN A 279 4.37 19.02 16.51
N ILE A 280 3.36 18.37 17.09
CA ILE A 280 3.57 17.16 17.90
C ILE A 280 4.28 16.05 17.12
N TYR A 281 3.97 15.90 15.83
CA TYR A 281 4.53 14.84 14.99
C TYR A 281 5.99 15.09 14.58
N ARG A 282 6.52 16.31 14.79
CA ARG A 282 7.94 16.65 14.57
C ARG A 282 8.83 16.32 15.76
N HIS A 283 8.24 15.82 16.85
CA HIS A 283 8.95 15.37 18.05
C HIS A 283 9.09 13.84 18.15
N LEU A 284 8.45 13.10 17.25
CA LEU A 284 8.60 11.64 17.15
C LEU A 284 10.04 11.30 16.73
N ASN A 285 10.64 10.31 17.38
CA ASN A 285 12.04 9.96 17.23
C ASN A 285 12.23 8.43 17.33
N LYS A 286 13.47 7.95 17.39
CA LYS A 286 13.79 6.52 17.46
C LYS A 286 13.15 5.74 18.60
N ASN A 287 12.78 6.39 19.70
CA ASN A 287 12.07 5.71 20.80
C ASN A 287 10.62 5.36 20.45
N ASN A 288 10.10 5.88 19.33
CA ASN A 288 8.77 5.58 18.81
C ASN A 288 8.76 4.49 17.73
N VAL A 289 9.91 3.88 17.44
CA VAL A 289 10.08 2.83 16.42
C VAL A 289 10.39 1.50 17.10
N ASP A 290 9.79 0.41 16.61
CA ASP A 290 10.04 -0.95 17.14
C ASP A 290 9.79 -1.06 18.65
N THR A 291 8.72 -0.39 19.10
CA THR A 291 8.28 -0.37 20.49
C THR A 291 7.73 -1.74 20.92
N LEU A 292 7.65 -1.99 22.23
CA LEU A 292 7.08 -3.24 22.74
C LEU A 292 5.61 -3.39 22.32
N GLU A 293 4.87 -2.28 22.30
CA GLU A 293 3.50 -2.20 21.84
C GLU A 293 3.38 -2.60 20.36
N ALA A 294 4.28 -2.08 19.51
CA ALA A 294 4.32 -2.43 18.08
C ALA A 294 4.62 -3.90 17.83
N ARG A 295 5.61 -4.46 18.55
CA ARG A 295 5.94 -5.89 18.48
C ARG A 295 4.78 -6.77 18.93
N GLN A 296 4.10 -6.38 20.02
CA GLN A 296 2.95 -7.12 20.53
C GLN A 296 1.78 -7.07 19.54
N LEU A 297 1.55 -5.92 18.89
CA LEU A 297 0.49 -5.78 17.89
C LEU A 297 0.79 -6.60 16.62
N SER A 298 2.06 -6.66 16.18
CA SER A 298 2.49 -7.57 15.10
C SER A 298 2.23 -9.04 15.46
N LEU A 299 2.51 -9.45 16.69
CA LEU A 299 2.20 -10.81 17.16
C LEU A 299 0.69 -11.09 17.22
N ILE A 300 -0.11 -10.19 17.80
CA ILE A 300 -1.57 -10.34 17.91
C ILE A 300 -2.20 -10.42 16.52
N SER A 301 -1.78 -9.57 15.59
CA SER A 301 -2.31 -9.61 14.22
C SER A 301 -1.96 -10.90 13.49
N ALA A 302 -0.77 -11.46 13.70
CA ALA A 302 -0.45 -12.79 13.19
C ALA A 302 -1.35 -13.88 13.83
N GLN A 303 -1.62 -13.80 15.13
CA GLN A 303 -2.47 -14.77 15.84
C GLN A 303 -3.94 -14.71 15.41
N GLU A 304 -4.49 -13.50 15.23
CA GLU A 304 -5.88 -13.30 14.80
C GLU A 304 -6.12 -13.62 13.32
N SER A 305 -5.07 -13.60 12.49
CA SER A 305 -5.19 -13.82 11.04
C SER A 305 -5.01 -15.28 10.59
N ILE A 306 -4.56 -16.18 11.47
CA ILE A 306 -4.39 -17.59 11.13
C ILE A 306 -5.76 -18.28 11.00
N VAL A 307 -6.05 -18.82 9.83
CA VAL A 307 -7.32 -19.51 9.53
C VAL A 307 -7.17 -21.03 9.68
N LEU A 308 -7.91 -21.62 10.63
CA LEU A 308 -8.00 -23.08 10.79
C LEU A 308 -8.99 -23.66 9.78
N LEU A 309 -8.49 -24.09 8.61
CA LEU A 309 -9.34 -24.64 7.53
C LEU A 309 -9.89 -26.04 7.84
N LYS A 310 -9.13 -26.88 8.54
CA LYS A 310 -9.49 -28.28 8.80
C LYS A 310 -8.88 -28.76 10.11
N ASN A 311 -9.71 -29.33 10.99
CA ASN A 311 -9.27 -29.96 12.23
C ASN A 311 -9.98 -31.31 12.43
N MET A 312 -9.37 -32.39 11.95
CA MET A 312 -9.94 -33.73 12.10
C MET A 312 -9.57 -34.31 13.47
N ASN A 313 -10.51 -35.05 14.07
CA ASN A 313 -10.31 -35.78 15.33
C ASN A 313 -9.80 -34.90 16.48
N ASN A 314 -10.11 -33.61 16.48
CA ASN A 314 -9.61 -32.64 17.46
C ASN A 314 -8.07 -32.72 17.64
N THR A 315 -7.34 -32.86 16.53
CA THR A 315 -5.88 -32.94 16.55
C THR A 315 -5.25 -31.66 17.11
N LEU A 316 -5.84 -30.50 16.77
CA LEU A 316 -5.51 -29.22 17.38
C LEU A 316 -6.56 -28.83 18.45
N PRO A 317 -6.14 -28.15 19.54
CA PRO A 317 -4.77 -27.77 19.88
C PRO A 317 -3.91 -28.97 20.32
N LEU A 318 -2.61 -28.91 20.06
CA LEU A 318 -1.68 -29.95 20.51
C LEU A 318 -1.59 -29.95 22.04
N ASN A 319 -1.63 -31.12 22.66
CA ASN A 319 -1.40 -31.26 24.09
C ASN A 319 0.11 -31.15 24.39
N MET A 320 0.53 -30.01 24.95
CA MET A 320 1.95 -29.73 25.20
C MET A 320 2.58 -30.67 26.24
N ASP A 321 1.84 -31.11 27.26
CA ASP A 321 2.33 -32.06 28.25
C ASP A 321 2.70 -33.40 27.61
N GLN A 322 1.91 -33.84 26.61
CA GLN A 322 2.20 -35.04 25.83
C GLN A 322 3.42 -34.88 24.91
N LEU A 323 3.81 -33.65 24.58
CA LEU A 323 4.90 -33.34 23.66
C LEU A 323 6.25 -33.08 24.33
N MET A 324 6.28 -32.77 25.63
CA MET A 324 7.50 -32.37 26.37
C MET A 324 8.70 -33.34 26.24
N ASN A 325 8.46 -34.62 25.94
CA ASN A 325 9.51 -35.64 25.75
C ASN A 325 9.42 -36.33 24.38
N LYS A 326 8.73 -35.73 23.42
CA LYS A 326 8.55 -36.26 22.06
C LYS A 326 9.45 -35.51 21.08
N LYS A 327 9.80 -36.18 19.99
CA LYS A 327 10.44 -35.53 18.85
C LYS A 327 9.35 -35.03 17.92
N ILE A 328 9.33 -33.73 17.67
CA ILE A 328 8.44 -33.10 16.70
C ILE A 328 9.20 -32.99 15.37
N ALA A 329 8.60 -33.46 14.28
CA ALA A 329 9.13 -33.26 12.94
C ALA A 329 8.43 -32.04 12.30
N LEU A 330 9.17 -30.96 12.09
CA LEU A 330 8.73 -29.85 11.24
C LEU A 330 9.25 -30.09 9.83
N ILE A 331 8.34 -30.22 8.87
CA ILE A 331 8.66 -30.58 7.48
C ILE A 331 7.93 -29.60 6.57
N GLY A 332 8.66 -29.00 5.62
CA GLY A 332 8.10 -28.16 4.58
C GLY A 332 9.06 -27.04 4.17
N PRO A 333 8.89 -26.47 2.97
CA PRO A 333 9.76 -25.42 2.44
C PRO A 333 9.71 -24.11 3.25
N THR A 334 8.69 -23.94 4.10
CA THR A 334 8.49 -22.76 4.94
C THR A 334 8.76 -23.00 6.42
N SER A 335 9.29 -24.18 6.79
CA SER A 335 9.52 -24.53 8.19
C SER A 335 10.57 -23.66 8.89
N ASP A 336 11.56 -23.17 8.15
CA ASP A 336 12.59 -22.22 8.57
C ASP A 336 12.48 -20.87 7.83
N ALA A 337 11.24 -20.49 7.45
CA ALA A 337 10.96 -19.25 6.75
C ALA A 337 11.40 -18.03 7.58
N THR A 338 12.15 -17.12 6.95
CA THR A 338 12.53 -15.81 7.52
C THR A 338 11.86 -14.69 6.73
N VAL A 339 12.54 -14.12 5.74
CA VAL A 339 12.04 -13.01 4.90
C VAL A 339 10.75 -13.38 4.18
N THR A 340 10.58 -14.66 3.82
CA THR A 340 9.33 -15.17 3.22
C THR A 340 8.09 -14.88 4.06
N MET A 341 8.21 -14.79 5.39
CA MET A 341 7.07 -14.44 6.26
C MET A 341 6.62 -12.99 6.12
N GLN A 342 7.47 -12.11 5.59
CA GLN A 342 7.17 -10.69 5.41
C GLN A 342 6.41 -10.41 4.10
N GLY A 343 6.35 -11.36 3.16
CA GLY A 343 5.72 -11.12 1.86
C GLY A 343 6.53 -10.15 0.98
N ILE A 344 5.87 -9.11 0.45
CA ILE A 344 6.44 -8.10 -0.43
C ILE A 344 6.15 -6.70 0.09
N TYR A 345 6.84 -5.67 -0.41
CA TYR A 345 6.77 -4.32 0.14
C TYR A 345 7.05 -4.29 1.64
N HIS A 346 8.10 -5.01 2.07
CA HIS A 346 8.60 -4.98 3.44
C HIS A 346 9.90 -4.17 3.53
N GLY A 347 10.19 -3.67 4.73
CA GLY A 347 11.47 -3.06 5.09
C GLY A 347 12.38 -4.03 5.85
N GLN A 348 13.43 -3.50 6.47
CA GLN A 348 14.24 -4.25 7.43
C GLN A 348 13.42 -4.48 8.71
N ALA A 349 13.13 -5.74 9.02
CA ALA A 349 12.53 -6.10 10.30
C ALA A 349 13.59 -6.09 11.44
N PRO A 350 13.20 -5.74 12.68
CA PRO A 350 14.08 -5.80 13.85
C PRO A 350 14.54 -7.22 14.17
N PHE A 351 13.65 -8.19 13.95
CA PHE A 351 13.91 -9.63 14.09
C PHE A 351 12.85 -10.41 13.30
N LEU A 352 13.14 -11.69 13.02
CA LEU A 352 12.21 -12.63 12.40
C LEU A 352 12.26 -13.94 13.18
N ILE A 353 11.10 -14.42 13.63
CA ILE A 353 10.98 -15.68 14.38
C ILE A 353 10.38 -16.74 13.46
N ASP A 354 11.23 -17.59 12.90
CA ASP A 354 10.80 -18.70 12.05
C ASP A 354 9.98 -19.75 12.85
N PRO A 355 9.15 -20.58 12.18
CA PRO A 355 8.34 -21.60 12.87
C PRO A 355 9.15 -22.58 13.72
N VAL A 356 10.34 -23.00 13.29
CA VAL A 356 11.21 -23.88 14.08
C VAL A 356 11.64 -23.20 15.38
N THR A 357 12.02 -21.92 15.34
CA THR A 357 12.35 -21.12 16.52
C THR A 357 11.14 -20.95 17.43
N GLY A 358 9.96 -20.69 16.86
CA GLY A 358 8.69 -20.66 17.62
C GLY A 358 8.42 -21.96 18.38
N PHE A 359 8.51 -23.12 17.71
CA PHE A 359 8.31 -24.42 18.34
C PHE A 359 9.41 -24.77 19.37
N LYS A 360 10.66 -24.34 19.17
CA LYS A 360 11.75 -24.52 20.15
C LYS A 360 11.50 -23.73 21.43
N ASN A 361 11.01 -22.50 21.32
CA ASN A 361 10.69 -21.69 22.49
C ASN A 361 9.57 -22.32 23.32
N LEU A 362 8.71 -23.14 22.70
CA LEU A 362 7.63 -23.88 23.35
C LEU A 362 8.06 -25.28 23.87
N THR A 363 9.17 -25.84 23.41
CA THR A 363 9.59 -27.21 23.74
C THR A 363 11.11 -27.33 23.93
N THR A 364 11.55 -27.70 25.13
CA THR A 364 12.95 -28.06 25.38
C THR A 364 13.27 -29.43 24.75
N GLY A 365 13.71 -29.49 23.48
CA GLY A 365 14.21 -30.77 22.91
C GLY A 365 14.09 -31.06 21.40
N LEU A 366 13.80 -30.07 20.55
CA LEU A 366 13.65 -30.29 19.11
C LEU A 366 14.95 -30.73 18.40
N LYS A 367 14.88 -31.84 17.65
CA LYS A 367 15.92 -32.26 16.69
C LYS A 367 15.49 -31.89 15.27
N ARG A 368 16.40 -31.23 14.52
CA ARG A 368 16.20 -30.72 13.15
C ARG A 368 16.17 -31.87 12.13
N TYR A 369 15.17 -31.88 11.25
CA TYR A 369 15.20 -32.60 9.98
C TYR A 369 14.67 -31.68 8.89
N ILE A 370 15.56 -30.90 8.28
CA ILE A 370 15.21 -30.13 7.08
C ILE A 370 15.53 -31.00 5.87
N ARG A 371 14.50 -31.35 5.11
CA ARG A 371 14.67 -31.96 3.79
C ARG A 371 14.32 -30.89 2.77
N HIS A 372 15.33 -30.29 2.16
CA HIS A 372 15.12 -29.47 0.97
C HIS A 372 14.61 -30.41 -0.13
N GLY A 373 13.41 -30.12 -0.65
CA GLY A 373 12.92 -30.79 -1.86
C GLY A 373 13.83 -30.41 -3.02
N SER A 374 14.36 -31.43 -3.70
CA SER A 374 15.12 -31.33 -4.95
C SER A 374 14.28 -30.79 -6.09
#